data_AF-A0A0X3V2H2-F1
#
_entry.id   AF-A0A0X3V2H2-F1
#
_cell.length_a   1.000
_cell.length_b   1.000
_cell.length_c   1.000
_cell.angle_alpha   90.00
_cell.angle_beta   90.00
_cell.angle_gamma   90.00
#
_symmetry.space_group_name_H-M   'P 1'
#
loop_
_entity.id
_entity.type
_entity.pdbx_description
1 polymer ?
#
loop_
_entity_poly.entity_id
_entity_poly.type
_entity_poly.pdbx_seq_one_letter_code
_entity_poly.pdbx_strand_id
1 'polypeptide(L)'
;MTVWDDDQLSAGFRSMMLLAALVERGGRPAAVSPTVRLRSGENQYGWFPADVAGDGRRVVVVTDQRIILGDREWSLQSLGRVEAEPADWAIRLWMWGRSEPLVLSGPWVPWMGVVLCAELYGAALPPEEKVLVPGPRQPLRSAQRSRQ
;
A
#
# COMPACT_ATOMS: atom_id res chain seq x y z
N MET A 1 -13.02 -18.13 10.90
CA MET A 1 -13.33 -17.32 12.09
C MET A 1 -12.20 -16.31 12.21
N THR A 2 -12.44 -15.06 11.85
CA THR A 2 -11.44 -14.00 12.03
C THR A 2 -11.24 -13.80 13.53
N VAL A 3 -9.99 -13.67 14.00
CA VAL A 3 -9.67 -13.39 15.41
C VAL A 3 -10.12 -11.97 15.83
N TRP A 4 -10.70 -11.22 14.91
CA TRP A 4 -11.11 -9.83 15.05
C TRP A 4 -12.60 -9.72 15.33
N ASP A 5 -12.94 -8.83 16.27
CA ASP A 5 -14.31 -8.55 16.67
C ASP A 5 -15.06 -7.73 15.60
N ASP A 6 -16.38 -7.91 15.50
CA ASP A 6 -17.23 -7.28 14.48
C ASP A 6 -17.20 -5.74 14.58
N ASP A 7 -17.07 -5.22 15.80
CA ASP A 7 -16.90 -3.78 16.03
C ASP A 7 -15.59 -3.26 15.45
N GLN A 8 -14.51 -4.04 15.53
CA GLN A 8 -13.20 -3.68 14.99
C GLN A 8 -13.23 -3.67 13.46
N LEU A 9 -13.82 -4.70 12.86
CA LEU A 9 -14.01 -4.76 11.41
C LEU A 9 -14.85 -3.55 10.97
N SER A 10 -16.01 -3.32 11.58
CA SER A 10 -16.87 -2.19 11.26
C SER A 10 -16.17 -0.84 11.40
N ALA A 11 -15.36 -0.63 12.44
CA ALA A 11 -14.58 0.58 12.63
C ALA A 11 -13.48 0.75 11.56
N GLY A 12 -12.79 -0.33 11.22
CA GLY A 12 -11.78 -0.36 10.17
C GLY A 12 -12.34 0.00 8.80
N PHE A 13 -13.47 -0.61 8.42
CA PHE A 13 -14.17 -0.31 7.17
C PHE A 13 -14.62 1.16 7.09
N ARG A 14 -15.27 1.67 8.15
CA ARG A 14 -15.70 3.08 8.18
C ARG A 14 -14.51 4.03 8.04
N SER A 15 -13.41 3.75 8.73
CA SER A 15 -12.21 4.58 8.69
C SER A 15 -11.56 4.55 7.31
N MET A 16 -11.49 3.38 6.68
CA MET A 16 -11.04 3.23 5.29
C MET A 16 -11.89 4.07 4.34
N MET A 17 -13.23 3.94 4.40
CA MET A 17 -14.14 4.68 3.52
C MET A 17 -14.03 6.21 3.69
N LEU A 18 -13.91 6.68 4.94
CA LEU A 18 -13.73 8.11 5.22
C LEU A 18 -12.39 8.63 4.67
N LEU A 19 -11.31 7.87 4.83
CA LEU A 19 -10.00 8.24 4.31
C LEU A 19 -9.99 8.22 2.77
N ALA A 20 -10.58 7.20 2.14
CA ALA A 20 -10.67 7.11 0.68
C ALA A 20 -11.40 8.33 0.10
N ALA A 21 -12.57 8.67 0.64
CA ALA A 21 -13.33 9.84 0.24
C ALA A 21 -12.59 11.16 0.49
N LEU A 22 -11.76 11.25 1.55
CA LEU A 22 -10.90 12.40 1.79
C LEU A 22 -9.86 12.55 0.67
N VAL A 23 -9.15 11.46 0.34
CA VAL A 23 -8.10 11.45 -0.67
C VAL A 23 -8.66 11.74 -2.07
N GLU A 24 -9.82 11.18 -2.42
CA GLU A 24 -10.52 11.46 -3.69
C GLU A 24 -10.86 12.94 -3.89
N ARG A 25 -11.09 13.67 -2.78
CA ARG A 25 -11.34 15.13 -2.81
C ARG A 25 -10.05 15.96 -2.79
N GLY A 26 -8.89 15.35 -2.97
CA GLY A 26 -7.59 16.01 -2.94
C GLY A 26 -6.98 16.17 -1.54
N GLY A 27 -7.59 15.55 -0.52
CA GLY A 27 -7.03 15.51 0.83
C GLY A 27 -5.80 14.60 0.95
N ARG A 28 -5.21 14.59 2.15
CA ARG A 28 -4.07 13.75 2.52
C ARG A 28 -4.31 13.09 3.87
N PRO A 29 -3.72 11.91 4.12
CA PRO A 29 -3.71 11.32 5.47
C PRO A 29 -3.17 12.34 6.49
N ALA A 30 -3.84 12.43 7.64
CA ALA A 30 -3.44 13.34 8.69
C ALA A 30 -2.36 12.70 9.57
N ALA A 31 -1.30 13.45 9.88
CA ALA A 31 -0.30 13.01 10.84
C ALA A 31 -0.91 12.90 12.25
N VAL A 32 -0.48 11.89 13.00
CA VAL A 32 -0.84 11.67 14.40
C VAL A 32 0.35 11.88 15.31
N SER A 33 0.09 12.03 16.62
CA SER A 33 1.14 12.06 17.62
C SER A 33 2.04 10.81 17.50
N PRO A 34 3.37 10.98 17.38
CA PRO A 34 4.26 9.84 17.18
C PRO A 34 4.27 8.88 18.36
N THR A 35 4.23 7.58 18.06
CA THR A 35 4.41 6.50 19.05
C THR A 35 5.77 5.83 18.95
N VAL A 36 6.56 6.20 17.94
CA VAL A 36 7.93 5.73 17.71
C VAL A 36 8.86 6.93 17.47
N ARG A 37 10.17 6.70 17.54
CA ARG A 37 11.16 7.71 17.17
C ARG A 37 11.13 7.93 15.65
N LEU A 38 10.77 9.15 15.25
CA LEU A 38 10.73 9.57 13.86
C LEU A 38 12.08 10.13 13.38
N ARG A 39 12.33 10.00 12.09
CA ARG A 39 13.41 10.65 11.35
C ARG A 39 13.06 12.13 11.10
N SER A 40 14.04 12.91 10.64
CA SER A 40 13.79 14.31 10.29
C SER A 40 12.75 14.41 9.17
N GLY A 41 11.68 15.18 9.42
CA GLY A 41 10.58 15.40 8.47
C GLY A 41 9.66 14.18 8.25
N GLU A 42 9.84 13.09 9.01
CA GLU A 42 8.95 11.94 8.95
C GLU A 42 7.67 12.21 9.75
N ASN A 43 6.53 11.81 9.21
CA ASN A 43 5.22 11.89 9.84
C ASN A 43 4.63 10.50 10.04
N GLN A 44 4.10 10.24 11.22
CA GLN A 44 3.34 9.02 11.49
C GLN A 44 1.87 9.24 11.14
N TYR A 45 1.27 8.29 10.43
CA TYR A 45 -0.16 8.32 10.08
C TYR A 45 -1.02 7.47 11.02
N GLY A 46 -0.46 6.37 11.54
CA GLY A 46 -1.20 5.50 12.45
C GLY A 46 -0.39 4.36 13.00
N TRP A 47 -0.98 3.67 13.98
CA TRP A 47 -0.45 2.43 14.53
C TRP A 47 -1.60 1.51 14.93
N PHE A 48 -1.48 0.21 14.67
CA PHE A 48 -2.54 -0.77 14.92
C PHE A 48 -2.01 -2.20 14.95
N PRO A 49 -2.71 -3.16 15.62
CA PRO A 49 -2.37 -4.56 15.51
C PRO A 49 -2.76 -5.12 14.12
N ALA A 50 -1.89 -5.94 13.54
CA ALA A 50 -2.17 -6.75 12.35
C ALA A 50 -1.48 -8.11 12.46
N ASP A 51 -2.02 -9.09 11.75
CA ASP A 51 -1.35 -10.37 11.54
C ASP A 51 -0.39 -10.25 10.35
N VAL A 52 0.85 -10.67 10.56
CA VAL A 52 1.90 -10.69 9.54
C VAL A 52 2.12 -12.15 9.14
N ALA A 53 1.97 -12.47 7.85
CA ALA A 53 2.20 -13.84 7.39
C ALA A 53 3.62 -14.31 7.75
N GLY A 54 3.72 -15.48 8.39
CA GLY A 54 4.98 -16.07 8.85
C GLY A 54 5.53 -15.52 10.19
N ASP A 55 5.09 -14.35 10.65
CA ASP A 55 5.58 -13.73 11.89
C ASP A 55 4.50 -13.66 13.00
N GLY A 56 3.22 -13.83 12.65
CA GLY A 56 2.08 -13.73 13.57
C GLY A 56 1.69 -12.28 13.88
N ARG A 57 0.96 -12.07 14.99
CA ARG A 57 0.44 -10.75 15.34
C ARG A 57 1.57 -9.77 15.71
N ARG A 58 1.54 -8.57 15.12
CA ARG A 58 2.48 -7.47 15.37
C ARG A 58 1.75 -6.14 15.45
N VAL A 59 2.40 -5.14 16.07
CA VAL A 59 1.99 -3.75 15.92
C VAL A 59 2.63 -3.21 14.65
N VAL A 60 1.78 -2.69 13.76
CA VAL A 60 2.18 -1.96 12.57
C VAL A 60 2.23 -0.48 12.91
N VAL A 61 3.30 0.20 12.49
CA VAL A 61 3.36 1.66 12.46
C VAL A 61 3.59 2.07 11.01
N VAL A 62 2.76 2.98 10.53
CA VAL A 62 2.82 3.49 9.15
C VAL A 62 3.21 4.96 9.19
N THR A 63 4.27 5.30 8.47
CA THR A 63 4.74 6.68 8.28
C THR A 63 4.76 7.03 6.80
N ASP A 64 5.04 8.29 6.48
CA ASP A 64 5.30 8.76 5.11
C ASP A 64 6.64 8.25 4.52
N GLN A 65 7.47 7.55 5.31
CA GLN A 65 8.77 7.05 4.88
C GLN A 65 8.97 5.55 5.01
N ARG A 66 8.25 4.87 5.93
CA ARG A 66 8.46 3.45 6.22
C ARG A 66 7.25 2.79 6.89
N ILE A 67 7.25 1.47 6.81
CA ILE A 67 6.39 0.57 7.58
C ILE A 67 7.27 -0.09 8.62
N ILE A 68 6.84 -0.07 9.89
CA ILE A 68 7.55 -0.69 10.99
C ILE A 68 6.67 -1.82 11.55
N LEU A 69 7.22 -3.04 11.63
CA LEU A 69 6.58 -4.20 12.25
C LEU A 69 7.48 -4.73 13.36
N GLY A 70 7.18 -4.36 14.61
CA GLY A 70 8.03 -4.73 15.75
C GLY A 70 9.44 -4.17 15.63
N ASP A 71 10.43 -5.05 15.47
CA ASP A 71 11.86 -4.74 15.33
C ASP A 71 12.32 -4.55 13.87
N ARG A 72 11.44 -4.80 12.90
CA ARG A 72 11.73 -4.70 11.47
C ARG A 72 11.13 -3.44 10.87
N GLU A 73 11.85 -2.83 9.94
CA GLU A 73 11.36 -1.69 9.16
C GLU A 73 11.58 -1.89 7.67
N TRP A 74 10.64 -1.40 6.87
CA TRP A 74 10.70 -1.39 5.42
C TRP A 74 10.46 0.03 4.90
N SER A 75 11.36 0.53 4.07
CA SER A 75 11.19 1.84 3.43
C SER A 75 10.01 1.81 2.45
N LEU A 76 9.22 2.87 2.41
CA LEU A 76 8.22 3.03 1.35
C LEU A 76 8.86 3.20 -0.03
N GLN A 77 10.12 3.63 -0.12
CA GLN A 77 10.83 3.72 -1.40
C GLN A 77 11.17 2.34 -1.98
N SER A 78 11.23 1.28 -1.16
CA SER A 78 11.38 -0.08 -1.65
C SER A 78 10.05 -0.75 -1.99
N LEU A 79 8.90 -0.07 -1.79
CA LEU A 79 7.59 -0.62 -2.10
C LEU A 79 7.32 -0.46 -3.61
N GLY A 80 7.35 -1.58 -4.32
CA GLY A 80 7.13 -1.63 -5.77
C GLY A 80 5.67 -1.74 -6.18
N ARG A 81 4.86 -2.47 -5.40
CA ARG A 81 3.43 -2.66 -5.66
C ARG A 81 2.65 -2.88 -4.36
N VAL A 82 1.45 -2.31 -4.32
CA VAL A 82 0.44 -2.56 -3.29
C VAL A 82 -0.72 -3.30 -3.94
N GLU A 83 -1.04 -4.49 -3.45
CA GLU A 83 -2.24 -5.23 -3.82
C GLU A 83 -3.15 -5.28 -2.61
N ALA A 84 -4.29 -4.60 -2.68
CA ALA A 84 -5.29 -4.63 -1.63
C ALA A 84 -6.31 -5.74 -1.90
N GLU A 85 -6.60 -6.55 -0.90
CA GLU A 85 -7.64 -7.59 -0.90
C GLU A 85 -8.67 -7.22 0.19
N PRO A 86 -9.58 -6.24 -0.05
CA PRO A 86 -10.47 -5.72 0.99
C PRO A 86 -11.41 -6.79 1.57
N ALA A 87 -11.83 -7.75 0.75
CA ALA A 87 -12.66 -8.88 1.19
C ALA A 87 -11.95 -9.76 2.23
N ASP A 88 -10.64 -9.88 2.12
CA ASP A 88 -9.80 -10.67 3.01
C ASP A 88 -9.16 -9.82 4.12
N TRP A 89 -9.50 -8.53 4.20
CA TRP A 89 -8.91 -7.57 5.14
C TRP A 89 -7.39 -7.57 5.08
N ALA A 90 -6.84 -7.76 3.88
CA ALA A 90 -5.44 -8.01 3.67
C ALA A 90 -4.84 -7.06 2.63
N ILE A 91 -3.53 -6.83 2.75
CA ILE A 91 -2.72 -6.22 1.70
C ILE A 91 -1.48 -7.08 1.47
N ARG A 92 -1.05 -7.13 0.22
CA ARG A 92 0.23 -7.71 -0.18
C ARG A 92 1.14 -6.59 -0.66
N LEU A 93 2.31 -6.51 -0.05
CA LEU A 93 3.29 -5.48 -0.31
C LEU A 93 4.51 -6.10 -0.99
N TRP A 94 4.68 -5.77 -2.26
CA TRP A 94 5.83 -6.23 -3.04
C TRP A 94 7.00 -5.28 -2.79
N MET A 95 7.95 -5.73 -1.98
CA MET A 95 9.13 -4.94 -1.63
C MET A 95 10.32 -5.36 -2.50
N TRP A 96 11.06 -4.38 -3.01
CA TRP A 96 12.31 -4.59 -3.72
C TRP A 96 13.32 -5.24 -2.77
N GLY A 97 13.93 -6.34 -3.22
CA GLY A 97 14.85 -7.14 -2.42
C GLY A 97 14.21 -8.27 -1.60
N ARG A 98 12.88 -8.44 -1.66
CA ARG A 98 12.20 -9.64 -1.12
C ARG A 98 11.76 -10.57 -2.24
N SER A 99 11.89 -11.88 -2.02
CA SER A 99 11.37 -12.92 -2.91
C SER A 99 9.87 -13.16 -2.74
N GLU A 100 9.34 -12.88 -1.55
CA GLU A 100 7.92 -13.03 -1.21
C GLU A 100 7.33 -11.71 -0.71
N PRO A 101 6.07 -11.41 -1.07
CA PRO A 101 5.40 -10.20 -0.61
C PRO A 101 5.24 -10.21 0.91
N LEU A 102 5.32 -9.02 1.51
CA LEU A 102 4.91 -8.83 2.90
C LEU A 102 3.38 -8.81 2.94
N VAL A 103 2.78 -9.85 3.55
CA VAL A 103 1.32 -9.98 3.66
C VAL A 103 0.91 -9.58 5.07
N LEU A 104 0.01 -8.60 5.14
CA LEU A 104 -0.58 -8.08 6.36
C LEU A 104 -2.08 -8.32 6.31
N SER A 105 -2.69 -8.70 7.44
CA SER A 105 -4.15 -8.78 7.55
C SER A 105 -4.66 -8.25 8.89
N GLY A 106 -5.87 -7.70 8.87
CA GLY A 106 -6.54 -7.21 10.05
C GLY A 106 -7.45 -6.00 9.79
N PRO A 107 -8.18 -5.55 10.81
CA PRO A 107 -9.26 -4.57 10.65
C PRO A 107 -8.79 -3.23 10.06
N TRP A 108 -7.56 -2.82 10.37
CA TRP A 108 -7.00 -1.54 9.96
C TRP A 108 -6.13 -1.63 8.71
N VAL A 109 -5.94 -2.84 8.18
CA VAL A 109 -5.09 -3.09 7.01
C VAL A 109 -5.67 -2.48 5.73
N PRO A 110 -6.99 -2.54 5.45
CA PRO A 110 -7.56 -1.81 4.32
C PRO A 110 -7.36 -0.29 4.42
N TRP A 111 -7.50 0.29 5.62
CA TRP A 111 -7.21 1.71 5.87
C TRP A 111 -5.73 2.05 5.56
N MET A 112 -4.80 1.18 5.99
CA MET A 112 -3.38 1.33 5.63
C MET A 112 -3.16 1.25 4.12
N GLY A 113 -3.87 0.38 3.41
CA GLY A 113 -3.82 0.33 1.94
C GLY A 113 -4.12 1.69 1.31
N VAL A 114 -5.13 2.40 1.81
CA VAL A 114 -5.47 3.76 1.35
C VAL A 114 -4.35 4.76 1.69
N VAL A 115 -3.77 4.70 2.90
CA VAL A 115 -2.61 5.55 3.27
C VAL A 115 -1.46 5.33 2.29
N LEU A 116 -1.07 4.08 2.03
CA LEU A 116 0.03 3.78 1.12
C LEU A 116 -0.26 4.26 -0.30
N CYS A 117 -1.48 4.10 -0.79
CA CYS A 117 -1.85 4.58 -2.12
C CYS A 117 -1.85 6.12 -2.19
N ALA A 118 -2.27 6.80 -1.13
CA ALA A 118 -2.24 8.25 -1.08
C ALA A 118 -0.81 8.79 -1.11
N GLU A 119 0.12 8.15 -0.41
CA GLU A 119 1.54 8.53 -0.40
C GLU A 119 2.26 8.20 -1.71
N LEU A 120 2.04 7.00 -2.26
CA LEU A 120 2.75 6.53 -3.45
C LEU A 120 2.17 7.07 -4.75
N TYR A 121 0.85 7.21 -4.83
CA TYR A 121 0.14 7.49 -6.08
C TYR A 121 -0.70 8.77 -6.02
N GLY A 122 -0.85 9.39 -4.85
CA GLY A 122 -1.77 10.52 -4.67
C GLY A 122 -3.24 10.14 -4.81
N ALA A 123 -3.58 8.85 -4.68
CA ALA A 123 -4.92 8.30 -4.94
C ALA A 123 -5.35 7.35 -3.82
N ALA A 124 -6.67 7.15 -3.65
CA ALA A 124 -7.20 6.29 -2.58
C ALA A 124 -6.98 4.79 -2.83
N LEU A 125 -6.80 4.42 -4.09
CA LEU A 125 -6.63 3.04 -4.56
C LEU A 125 -5.38 2.96 -5.44
N PRO A 126 -4.76 1.77 -5.56
CA PRO A 126 -3.68 1.60 -6.51
C PRO A 126 -4.22 1.95 -7.91
N PRO A 127 -3.45 2.63 -8.76
CA PRO A 127 -3.85 2.79 -10.15
C PRO A 127 -4.06 1.37 -10.69
N GLU A 128 -5.29 1.07 -11.16
CA GLU A 128 -5.53 -0.15 -11.92
C GLU A 128 -4.39 -0.23 -12.92
N GLU A 129 -3.61 -1.31 -12.79
CA GLU A 129 -2.41 -1.56 -13.56
C GLU A 129 -2.73 -1.10 -14.98
N LYS A 130 -2.11 0.01 -15.43
CA LYS A 130 -2.13 0.34 -16.84
C LYS A 130 -1.52 -0.91 -17.47
N VAL A 131 -2.37 -1.84 -17.89
CA VAL A 131 -1.99 -2.91 -18.78
C VAL A 131 -1.33 -2.14 -19.89
N LEU A 132 -0.01 -2.22 -19.91
CA LEU A 132 0.77 -1.77 -21.04
C LEU A 132 0.37 -2.78 -22.12
N VAL A 133 -0.80 -2.59 -22.73
CA VAL A 133 -1.17 -3.26 -23.97
C VAL A 133 -0.02 -2.89 -24.87
N PRO A 134 0.86 -3.83 -25.27
CA PRO A 134 1.92 -3.48 -26.17
C PRO A 134 1.23 -2.91 -27.41
N GLY A 135 1.46 -1.62 -27.67
CA GLY A 135 0.92 -0.97 -28.85
C GLY A 135 1.26 -1.82 -30.08
N PRO A 136 0.40 -1.82 -31.11
CA PRO A 136 0.60 -2.68 -32.28
C PRO A 136 2.04 -2.49 -32.76
N ARG A 137 2.82 -3.58 -32.80
CA ARG A 137 4.19 -3.55 -33.32
C ARG A 137 4.13 -2.86 -34.68
N GLN A 138 4.66 -1.65 -34.78
CA GLN A 138 4.86 -1.06 -36.09
C GLN A 138 5.85 -1.97 -36.82
N PRO A 139 5.48 -2.55 -37.98
CA PRO A 139 6.45 -3.28 -38.77
C PRO A 139 7.57 -2.31 -39.12
N LEU A 140 8.81 -2.73 -38.81
CA LEU A 140 10.03 -2.08 -39.26
C LEU A 140 9.87 -1.74 -40.74
N ARG A 141 9.86 -0.43 -41.06
CA ARG A 141 9.97 0.04 -42.44
C ARG A 141 11.27 -0.54 -43.01
N SER A 142 11.15 -1.60 -43.79
CA SER A 142 12.23 -2.10 -44.62
C SER A 142 12.52 -1.03 -45.67
N ALA A 143 13.47 -0.16 -45.35
CA ALA A 143 14.14 0.64 -46.35
C ALA A 143 14.99 -0.31 -47.19
N GLN A 144 14.49 -0.71 -48.36
CA GLN A 144 15.37 -1.08 -49.46
C GLN A 144 15.08 -0.20 -50.66
N ARG A 145 16.05 0.70 -50.84
CA ARG A 145 16.31 1.46 -52.05
C ARG A 145 16.47 0.51 -53.24
N SER A 146 15.81 0.91 -54.31
CA SER A 146 16.04 0.71 -55.74
C SER A 146 17.39 0.17 -56.22
N ARG A 147 17.32 -0.41 -57.45
CA ARG A 147 18.36 -0.74 -58.47
C ARG A 147 18.70 -2.24 -58.47
N GLN A 148 18.63 -2.97 -59.59
CA GLN A 148 18.63 -2.67 -61.02
C GLN A 148 17.85 -3.77 -61.76
#